data_AF-A0AAW9QTC0-F1
#
_entry.id   AF-A0AAW9QTC0-F1
#
_cell.length_a   1.000
_cell.length_b   1.000
_cell.length_c   1.000
_cell.angle_alpha   90.00
_cell.angle_beta   90.00
_cell.angle_gamma   90.00
#
_symmetry.space_group_name_H-M   'P 1'
#
loop_
_entity.id
_entity.type
_entity.pdbx_description
1 polymer ?
#
loop_
_entity_poly.entity_id
_entity_poly.type
_entity_poly.pdbx_seq_one_letter_code
_entity_poly.pdbx_strand_id
1 'polypeptide(L)'
;MNERKLFHLTRSRLTGYYVAVMALILGSGAIAFDRMITGTRWHALHRELESVAGTLHDGLEPNLDRPGEIEPGASELIPDLCIVGEICAKEKTRRRVLGTVQQEGYYARFLTRSGRLVATVGRQPDALPWLGGDEVWQTLKDRRGTRYHHLSLLLHAADHRPWGYLQVGRSLDEFDENLATTRRLLLIGLPVTMLFITGASWWLAGLAMRPVYRSYLQIRQFTGDVAHELRTPLAAVRATVESALESDRWTDSEARNTLETIERQNDRLIQLVQDLLLLSRVDLQTRPLKARPVNLNTLVADIADEFEALAIAAGLQLRTEIAADRSIAILGDEEQLYRLVANLVTNAIRYTPEGGTITLRSLATSEQAVIEVEDTGIGIPSAEFGRIFDRFYRVESDRSRHTGGAGLGLAIALAIARAHRGTISVKSEPGRGSLFLVYFPLFRSIGPRAIETRSPID
;
A
#
# COMPACT_ATOMS: atom_id res chain seq x y z
N MET A 1 26.87 -1.07 9.54
CA MET A 1 26.34 -2.39 9.96
C MET A 1 25.02 -2.31 10.76
N ASN A 2 24.72 -1.22 11.49
CA ASN A 2 23.46 -1.08 12.25
C ASN A 2 22.20 -0.71 11.42
N GLU A 3 22.35 -0.16 10.22
CA GLU A 3 21.23 0.41 9.46
C GLU A 3 20.37 -0.63 8.73
N ARG A 4 21.02 -1.64 8.12
CA ARG A 4 20.31 -2.83 7.60
C ARG A 4 19.52 -3.50 8.71
N LYS A 5 20.07 -3.56 9.93
CA LYS A 5 19.36 -4.12 11.09
C LYS A 5 18.10 -3.32 11.41
N LEU A 6 18.16 -1.98 11.44
CA LEU A 6 16.98 -1.14 11.69
C LEU A 6 15.89 -1.34 10.63
N PHE A 7 16.27 -1.38 9.34
CA PHE A 7 15.33 -1.65 8.26
C PHE A 7 14.66 -3.02 8.38
N HIS A 8 15.45 -4.07 8.64
CA HIS A 8 14.93 -5.42 8.83
C HIS A 8 14.04 -5.51 10.09
N LEU A 9 14.41 -4.86 11.19
CA LEU A 9 13.60 -4.83 12.42
C LEU A 9 12.25 -4.12 12.20
N THR A 10 12.24 -2.95 11.56
CA THR A 10 11.00 -2.22 11.27
C THR A 10 10.11 -3.00 10.31
N ARG A 11 10.68 -3.63 9.28
CA ARG A 11 9.95 -4.52 8.36
C ARG A 11 9.33 -5.71 9.09
N SER A 12 10.10 -6.37 9.96
CA SER A 12 9.62 -7.51 10.74
C SER A 12 8.51 -7.10 11.71
N ARG A 13 8.63 -5.95 12.38
CA ARG A 13 7.59 -5.40 13.27
C ARG A 13 6.30 -5.12 12.51
N LEU A 14 6.38 -4.42 11.37
CA LEU A 14 5.21 -4.10 10.55
C LEU A 14 4.52 -5.38 10.06
N THR A 15 5.31 -6.35 9.57
CA THR A 15 4.77 -7.66 9.16
C THR A 15 4.10 -8.37 10.33
N GLY A 16 4.71 -8.35 11.52
CA GLY A 16 4.15 -8.94 12.73
C GLY A 16 2.80 -8.34 13.12
N TYR A 17 2.64 -7.02 13.06
CA TYR A 17 1.35 -6.37 13.34
C TYR A 17 0.26 -6.78 12.33
N TYR A 18 0.56 -6.79 11.03
CA TYR A 18 -0.41 -7.22 10.02
C TYR A 18 -0.83 -8.68 10.19
N VAL A 19 0.14 -9.58 10.43
CA VAL A 19 -0.14 -11.00 10.67
C VAL A 19 -0.97 -11.18 11.93
N ALA A 20 -0.68 -10.45 13.02
CA ALA A 20 -1.45 -10.54 14.27
C ALA A 20 -2.91 -10.08 14.09
N VAL A 21 -3.13 -8.96 13.39
CA VAL A 21 -4.49 -8.46 13.12
C VAL A 21 -5.26 -9.42 12.22
N MET A 22 -4.63 -9.93 11.16
CA MET A 22 -5.27 -10.91 10.26
C MET A 22 -5.56 -12.23 10.98
N ALA A 23 -4.68 -12.69 11.88
CA ALA A 23 -4.91 -13.84 12.75
C ALA A 23 -6.17 -13.68 13.60
N LEU A 24 -6.37 -12.50 14.19
CA LEU A 24 -7.53 -12.21 15.00
C LEU A 24 -8.82 -12.16 14.17
N ILE A 25 -8.79 -11.50 13.00
CA ILE A 25 -9.95 -11.37 12.11
C ILE A 25 -10.36 -12.74 11.54
N LEU A 26 -9.43 -13.48 10.95
CA LEU A 26 -9.74 -14.77 10.34
C LEU A 26 -10.06 -15.84 11.39
N GLY A 27 -9.38 -15.81 12.53
CA GLY A 27 -9.67 -16.72 13.65
C GLY A 27 -11.07 -16.50 14.22
N SER A 28 -11.44 -15.25 14.52
CA SER A 28 -12.79 -14.93 15.01
C SER A 28 -13.87 -15.24 13.97
N GLY A 29 -13.60 -14.95 12.69
CA GLY A 29 -14.49 -15.29 11.58
C GLY A 29 -14.72 -16.81 11.44
N ALA A 30 -13.66 -17.62 11.54
CA ALA A 30 -13.77 -19.07 11.48
C ALA A 30 -14.60 -19.65 12.64
N ILE A 31 -14.42 -19.12 13.87
CA ILE A 31 -15.20 -19.52 15.04
C ILE A 31 -16.68 -19.13 14.88
N ALA A 32 -16.95 -17.91 14.43
CA ALA A 32 -18.32 -17.45 14.19
C ALA A 32 -19.03 -18.31 13.12
N PHE A 33 -18.31 -18.65 12.05
CA PHE A 33 -18.82 -19.50 10.98
C PHE A 33 -19.13 -20.93 11.45
N ASP A 34 -18.24 -21.57 12.23
CA ASP A 34 -18.50 -22.90 12.83
C ASP A 34 -19.75 -22.88 13.72
N ARG A 35 -19.89 -21.86 14.58
CA ARG A 35 -21.06 -21.69 15.44
C ARG A 35 -22.34 -21.47 14.64
N MET A 36 -22.29 -20.63 13.61
CA MET A 36 -23.44 -20.32 12.76
C MET A 36 -23.92 -21.56 12.00
N ILE A 37 -23.02 -22.33 11.38
CA ILE A 37 -23.36 -23.57 10.66
C ILE A 37 -23.92 -24.61 11.62
N THR A 38 -23.29 -24.79 12.78
CA THR A 38 -23.76 -25.75 13.77
C THR A 38 -25.17 -25.40 14.23
N GLY A 39 -25.42 -24.13 14.57
CA GLY A 39 -26.75 -23.67 15.01
C GLY A 39 -27.83 -23.79 13.93
N THR A 40 -27.55 -23.33 12.71
CA THR A 40 -28.52 -23.40 11.59
C THR A 40 -28.91 -24.83 11.24
N ARG A 41 -27.93 -25.75 11.15
CA ARG A 41 -28.19 -27.17 10.91
C ARG A 41 -28.92 -27.84 12.06
N TRP A 42 -28.58 -27.49 13.31
CA TRP A 42 -29.28 -27.99 14.49
C TRP A 42 -30.76 -27.59 14.49
N HIS A 43 -31.08 -26.33 14.21
CA HIS A 43 -32.46 -25.88 14.09
C HIS A 43 -33.23 -26.53 12.93
N ALA A 44 -32.55 -26.79 11.80
CA ALA A 44 -33.16 -27.52 10.69
C ALA A 44 -33.51 -28.96 11.08
N LEU A 45 -32.57 -29.68 11.69
CA LEU A 45 -32.78 -31.05 12.18
C LEU A 45 -33.93 -31.13 13.20
N HIS A 46 -34.02 -30.14 14.09
CA HIS A 46 -35.10 -30.07 15.08
C HIS A 46 -36.48 -29.87 14.42
N ARG A 47 -36.62 -28.90 13.50
CA ARG A 47 -37.89 -28.67 12.77
C ARG A 47 -38.31 -29.86 11.92
N GLU A 48 -37.35 -30.54 11.28
CA GLU A 48 -37.63 -31.75 10.50
C GLU A 48 -38.14 -32.87 11.42
N LEU A 49 -37.49 -33.12 12.56
CA LEU A 49 -37.96 -34.12 13.52
C LEU A 49 -39.34 -33.79 14.09
N GLU A 50 -39.59 -32.52 14.42
CA GLU A 50 -40.89 -32.06 14.92
C GLU A 50 -42.00 -32.26 13.89
N SER A 51 -41.76 -31.89 12.63
CA SER A 51 -42.72 -32.10 11.55
C SER A 51 -43.02 -33.57 11.29
N VAL A 52 -41.99 -34.44 11.29
CA VAL A 52 -42.15 -35.88 11.09
C VAL A 52 -42.90 -36.51 12.27
N ALA A 53 -42.54 -36.15 13.50
CA ALA A 53 -43.20 -36.67 14.69
C ALA A 53 -44.65 -36.21 14.80
N GLY A 54 -44.93 -34.92 14.54
CA GLY A 54 -46.29 -34.38 14.54
C GLY A 54 -47.18 -35.05 13.48
N THR A 55 -46.67 -35.23 12.25
CA THR A 55 -47.41 -35.92 11.18
C THR A 55 -47.74 -37.37 11.54
N LEU A 56 -46.79 -38.07 12.16
CA LEU A 56 -47.02 -39.44 12.66
C LEU A 56 -48.00 -39.45 13.85
N HIS A 57 -47.87 -38.51 14.78
CA HIS A 57 -48.74 -38.39 15.94
C HIS A 57 -50.20 -38.17 15.52
N ASP A 58 -50.47 -37.12 14.75
CA ASP A 58 -51.82 -36.74 14.32
C ASP A 58 -52.47 -37.79 13.40
N GLY A 59 -51.66 -38.48 12.58
CA GLY A 59 -52.15 -39.53 11.69
C GLY A 59 -52.53 -40.83 12.40
N LEU A 60 -51.99 -41.08 13.59
CA LEU A 60 -52.16 -42.35 14.30
C LEU A 60 -53.23 -42.32 15.39
N GLU A 61 -53.42 -41.22 16.11
CA GLU A 61 -54.42 -41.13 17.18
C GLU A 61 -55.83 -41.61 16.78
N PRO A 62 -56.35 -41.30 15.57
CA PRO A 62 -57.69 -41.75 15.17
C PRO A 62 -57.84 -43.27 14.99
N ASN A 63 -56.73 -44.01 14.94
CA ASN A 63 -56.69 -45.43 14.61
C ASN A 63 -56.22 -46.31 15.79
N LEU A 64 -56.09 -45.72 16.99
CA LEU A 64 -55.66 -46.40 18.21
C LEU A 64 -56.86 -46.54 19.16
N ASP A 65 -57.25 -47.76 19.53
CA ASP A 65 -58.37 -48.00 20.45
C ASP A 65 -57.89 -48.52 21.82
N ARG A 66 -57.09 -49.59 21.82
CA ARG A 66 -56.65 -50.28 23.04
C ARG A 66 -55.24 -49.84 23.47
N PRO A 67 -55.05 -49.34 24.70
CA PRO A 67 -53.74 -48.92 25.19
C PRO A 67 -52.68 -50.04 25.08
N GLY A 68 -51.65 -49.79 24.27
CA GLY A 68 -50.51 -50.70 24.13
C GLY A 68 -50.69 -51.88 23.17
N GLU A 69 -51.80 -51.93 22.43
CA GLU A 69 -52.01 -52.80 21.27
C GLU A 69 -52.11 -51.92 20.01
N ILE A 70 -51.52 -52.36 18.89
CA ILE A 70 -51.64 -51.66 17.60
C ILE A 70 -52.66 -52.42 16.74
N GLU A 71 -53.76 -51.76 16.40
CA GLU A 71 -54.82 -52.32 15.58
C GLU A 71 -54.41 -52.46 14.11
N PRO A 72 -55.02 -53.41 13.35
CA PRO A 72 -54.71 -53.60 11.94
C PRO A 72 -54.85 -52.34 11.08
N GLY A 73 -55.79 -51.45 11.42
CA GLY A 73 -55.98 -50.16 10.73
C GLY A 73 -54.80 -49.20 10.90
N ALA A 74 -54.20 -49.14 12.09
CA ALA A 74 -52.99 -48.35 12.33
C ALA A 74 -51.74 -48.95 11.64
N SER A 75 -51.68 -50.27 11.54
CA SER A 75 -50.61 -50.98 10.82
C SER A 75 -50.65 -50.77 9.29
N GLU A 76 -51.82 -50.50 8.72
CA GLU A 76 -51.98 -50.24 7.28
C GLU A 76 -51.51 -48.82 6.87
N LEU A 77 -51.53 -47.87 7.82
CA LEU A 77 -51.08 -46.48 7.62
C LEU A 77 -49.56 -46.32 7.65
N ILE A 78 -48.83 -47.21 8.33
CA ILE A 78 -47.36 -47.16 8.43
C ILE A 78 -46.73 -48.35 7.70
N PRO A 79 -46.17 -48.16 6.49
CA PRO A 79 -45.39 -49.20 5.85
C PRO A 79 -44.11 -49.50 6.66
N ASP A 80 -43.71 -50.77 6.71
CA ASP A 80 -42.53 -51.28 7.44
C ASP A 80 -42.63 -51.20 8.99
N LEU A 81 -43.85 -51.15 9.55
CA LEU A 81 -44.07 -51.30 10.99
C LEU A 81 -43.73 -52.73 11.43
N CYS A 82 -42.86 -52.85 12.43
CA CYS A 82 -42.45 -54.12 13.03
C CYS A 82 -42.98 -54.22 14.46
N ILE A 83 -43.98 -55.08 14.68
CA ILE A 83 -44.60 -55.34 15.99
C ILE A 83 -43.73 -56.32 16.78
N VAL A 84 -43.51 -56.04 18.06
CA VAL A 84 -42.68 -56.88 18.94
C VAL A 84 -43.34 -58.24 19.13
N GLY A 85 -42.70 -59.30 18.62
CA GLY A 85 -43.20 -60.68 18.67
C GLY A 85 -43.55 -61.28 17.30
N GLU A 86 -43.64 -60.45 16.25
CA GLU A 86 -43.83 -60.91 14.87
C GLU A 86 -42.49 -61.05 14.13
N ILE A 87 -42.46 -61.92 13.10
CA ILE A 87 -41.28 -62.09 12.25
C ILE A 87 -41.25 -60.95 11.24
N CYS A 88 -40.51 -59.89 11.55
CA CYS A 88 -40.34 -58.76 10.66
C CYS A 88 -39.36 -59.11 9.52
N ALA A 89 -39.89 -59.30 8.31
CA ALA A 89 -39.07 -59.51 7.12
C ALA A 89 -38.35 -58.22 6.72
N LYS A 90 -37.03 -58.25 6.66
CA LYS A 90 -36.21 -57.16 6.11
C LYS A 90 -36.25 -57.21 4.58
N GLU A 91 -37.36 -56.83 3.93
CA GLU A 91 -37.33 -56.73 2.46
C GLU A 91 -38.19 -55.61 1.85
N LYS A 92 -37.54 -54.93 0.90
CA LYS A 92 -37.90 -53.67 0.23
C LYS A 92 -39.30 -53.70 -0.40
N THR A 93 -40.25 -52.97 0.18
CA THR A 93 -41.47 -52.60 -0.55
C THR A 93 -41.57 -51.08 -0.69
N ARG A 94 -41.20 -50.57 -1.88
CA ARG A 94 -41.46 -49.19 -2.31
C ARG A 94 -42.98 -48.99 -2.48
N ARG A 95 -43.71 -48.65 -1.42
CA ARG A 95 -45.03 -48.00 -1.54
C ARG A 95 -45.02 -46.72 -0.72
N ARG A 96 -45.08 -45.60 -1.45
CA ARG A 96 -45.08 -44.21 -0.97
C ARG A 96 -46.44 -43.88 -0.34
N VAL A 97 -46.53 -43.85 0.99
CA VAL A 97 -47.62 -43.12 1.67
C VAL A 97 -47.11 -42.29 2.87
N LEU A 98 -45.97 -42.63 3.50
CA LEU A 98 -45.26 -41.77 4.47
C LEU A 98 -43.74 -41.77 4.20
N GLY A 99 -43.32 -41.01 3.18
CA GLY A 99 -41.95 -41.05 2.62
C GLY A 99 -40.85 -40.41 3.46
N THR A 100 -41.16 -39.76 4.59
CA THR A 100 -40.20 -38.99 5.40
C THR A 100 -39.48 -39.85 6.45
N VAL A 101 -40.16 -40.86 7.02
CA VAL A 101 -39.57 -41.79 8.02
C VAL A 101 -38.75 -42.90 7.33
N GLN A 102 -38.93 -43.09 6.01
CA GLN A 102 -38.13 -44.00 5.18
C GLN A 102 -36.78 -43.40 4.73
N GLN A 103 -36.48 -42.14 5.07
CA GLN A 103 -35.15 -41.58 4.81
C GLN A 103 -34.10 -42.26 5.71
N GLU A 104 -32.89 -42.46 5.18
CA GLU A 104 -31.80 -43.11 5.92
C GLU A 104 -31.52 -42.37 7.24
N GLY A 105 -31.62 -43.09 8.36
CA GLY A 105 -31.24 -42.60 9.68
C GLY A 105 -32.37 -42.21 10.62
N TYR A 106 -33.64 -42.22 10.17
CA TYR A 106 -34.81 -42.03 11.04
C TYR A 106 -35.28 -43.37 11.66
N TYR A 107 -35.81 -43.29 12.87
CA TYR A 107 -36.51 -44.38 13.53
C TYR A 107 -37.72 -43.85 14.31
N ALA A 108 -38.76 -44.69 14.42
CA ALA A 108 -39.88 -44.46 15.33
C ALA A 108 -40.06 -45.67 16.26
N ARG A 109 -40.43 -45.42 17.51
CA ARG A 109 -40.71 -46.42 18.54
C ARG A 109 -42.04 -46.12 19.19
N PHE A 110 -42.85 -47.16 19.33
CA PHE A 110 -44.10 -47.14 20.05
C PHE A 110 -43.88 -47.80 21.40
N LEU A 111 -44.11 -47.05 22.47
CA LEU A 111 -43.85 -47.48 23.84
C LEU A 111 -45.16 -47.46 24.63
N THR A 112 -45.40 -48.47 25.45
CA THR A 112 -46.47 -48.41 26.46
C THR A 112 -46.15 -47.31 27.47
N ARG A 113 -47.13 -46.95 28.31
CA ARG A 113 -46.92 -46.04 29.45
C ARG A 113 -45.84 -46.50 30.43
N SER A 114 -45.53 -47.79 30.49
CA SER A 114 -44.45 -48.36 31.30
C SER A 114 -43.08 -48.39 30.60
N GLY A 115 -42.98 -47.84 29.38
CA GLY A 115 -41.75 -47.85 28.58
C GLY A 115 -41.45 -49.18 27.88
N ARG A 116 -42.44 -50.10 27.79
CA ARG A 116 -42.29 -51.36 27.06
C ARG A 116 -42.47 -51.10 25.57
N LEU A 117 -41.53 -51.56 24.75
CA LEU A 117 -41.60 -51.44 23.29
C LEU A 117 -42.73 -52.30 22.73
N VAL A 118 -43.63 -51.68 21.94
CA VAL A 118 -44.78 -52.31 21.28
C VAL A 118 -44.47 -52.55 19.81
N ALA A 119 -43.94 -51.53 19.11
CA ALA A 119 -43.54 -51.63 17.72
C ALA A 119 -42.45 -50.62 17.36
N THR A 120 -41.85 -50.80 16.19
CA THR A 120 -40.80 -49.92 15.66
C THR A 120 -40.89 -49.75 14.15
N VAL A 121 -40.36 -48.63 13.66
CA VAL A 121 -40.26 -48.30 12.23
C VAL A 121 -38.85 -47.80 11.95
N GLY A 122 -38.29 -48.16 10.79
CA GLY A 122 -36.98 -47.68 10.35
C GLY A 122 -35.80 -48.43 10.97
N ARG A 123 -34.61 -47.82 10.94
CA ARG A 123 -33.37 -48.48 11.40
C ARG A 123 -33.35 -48.54 12.93
N GLN A 124 -33.57 -49.72 13.49
CA GLN A 124 -33.58 -49.93 14.94
C GLN A 124 -32.20 -49.64 15.57
N PRO A 125 -32.13 -48.72 16.55
CA PRO A 125 -30.92 -48.50 17.33
C PRO A 125 -30.67 -49.65 18.33
N ASP A 126 -29.40 -50.03 18.52
CA ASP A 126 -29.00 -51.09 19.45
C ASP A 126 -29.19 -50.66 20.92
N ALA A 127 -30.28 -51.12 21.53
CA ALA A 127 -30.56 -51.02 22.96
C ALA A 127 -30.45 -49.59 23.57
N LEU A 128 -31.13 -48.62 22.95
CA LEU A 128 -31.28 -47.27 23.54
C LEU A 128 -32.06 -47.33 24.88
N PRO A 129 -31.59 -46.62 25.92
CA PRO A 129 -32.27 -46.56 27.21
C PRO A 129 -33.59 -45.80 27.13
N TRP A 130 -34.59 -46.24 27.88
CA TRP A 130 -35.77 -45.43 28.20
C TRP A 130 -35.47 -44.64 29.46
N LEU A 131 -35.30 -43.32 29.34
CA LEU A 131 -35.01 -42.46 30.49
C LEU A 131 -36.28 -42.04 31.26
N GLY A 132 -37.46 -42.28 30.70
CA GLY A 132 -38.73 -41.83 31.28
C GLY A 132 -38.85 -40.31 31.29
N GLY A 133 -40.10 -39.83 31.33
CA GLY A 133 -40.38 -38.44 31.68
C GLY A 133 -40.98 -37.57 30.57
N ASP A 134 -41.51 -36.45 31.03
CA ASP A 134 -42.23 -35.42 30.27
C ASP A 134 -41.32 -34.56 29.36
N GLU A 135 -40.03 -34.90 29.25
CA GLU A 135 -39.09 -34.19 28.38
C GLU A 135 -39.31 -34.57 26.92
N VAL A 136 -39.82 -33.60 26.17
CA VAL A 136 -40.16 -33.67 24.76
C VAL A 136 -38.93 -34.00 23.90
N TRP A 137 -37.73 -33.48 24.23
CA TRP A 137 -36.51 -33.67 23.43
C TRP A 137 -35.37 -34.28 24.25
N GLN A 138 -34.75 -35.36 23.73
CA GLN A 138 -33.58 -35.97 24.38
C GLN A 138 -32.53 -36.39 23.34
N THR A 139 -31.27 -36.45 23.78
CA THR A 139 -30.17 -36.97 22.97
C THR A 139 -29.55 -38.17 23.67
N LEU A 140 -29.72 -39.35 23.09
CA LEU A 140 -29.25 -40.61 23.67
C LEU A 140 -28.07 -41.16 22.90
N LYS A 141 -27.34 -42.09 23.53
CA LYS A 141 -26.29 -42.88 22.88
C LYS A 141 -26.68 -44.34 22.87
N ASP A 142 -26.46 -45.00 21.74
CA ASP A 142 -26.55 -46.46 21.69
C ASP A 142 -25.31 -47.14 22.29
N ARG A 143 -25.31 -48.48 22.35
CA ARG A 143 -24.16 -49.25 22.85
C ARG A 143 -22.88 -49.08 22.01
N ARG A 144 -23.00 -48.66 20.76
CA ARG A 144 -21.87 -48.40 19.86
C ARG A 144 -21.32 -46.98 20.02
N GLY A 145 -21.98 -46.14 20.81
CA GLY A 145 -21.61 -44.74 21.06
C GLY A 145 -22.19 -43.75 20.06
N THR A 146 -23.00 -44.20 19.09
CA THR A 146 -23.69 -43.33 18.13
C THR A 146 -24.73 -42.50 18.87
N ARG A 147 -24.75 -41.19 18.58
CA ARG A 147 -25.70 -40.26 19.18
C ARG A 147 -26.98 -40.22 18.36
N TYR A 148 -28.12 -40.25 19.04
CA TYR A 148 -29.44 -40.10 18.43
C TYR A 148 -30.15 -38.94 19.10
N HIS A 149 -30.72 -38.04 18.30
CA HIS A 149 -31.59 -36.99 18.79
C HIS A 149 -33.04 -37.40 18.52
N HIS A 150 -33.90 -37.34 19.53
CA HIS A 150 -35.28 -37.76 19.40
C HIS A 150 -36.27 -36.86 20.12
N LEU A 151 -37.51 -36.99 19.68
CA LEU A 151 -38.71 -36.32 20.15
C LEU A 151 -39.67 -37.36 20.69
N SER A 152 -40.14 -37.19 21.92
CA SER A 152 -41.12 -38.06 22.58
C SER A 152 -42.46 -37.33 22.70
N LEU A 153 -43.52 -37.90 22.12
CA LEU A 153 -44.89 -37.39 22.16
C LEU A 153 -45.81 -38.41 22.83
N LEU A 154 -46.76 -37.95 23.65
CA LEU A 154 -47.77 -38.81 24.25
C LEU A 154 -48.89 -39.07 23.24
N LEU A 155 -49.18 -40.33 22.93
CA LEU A 155 -50.30 -40.74 22.07
C LEU A 155 -51.58 -40.94 22.89
N HIS A 156 -52.72 -40.53 22.33
CA HIS A 156 -54.05 -40.82 22.85
C HIS A 156 -54.77 -41.86 21.98
N ALA A 157 -55.62 -42.65 22.61
CA ALA A 157 -56.60 -43.49 21.92
C ALA A 157 -57.74 -42.62 21.36
N ALA A 158 -58.55 -43.18 20.46
CA ALA A 158 -59.70 -42.50 19.84
C ALA A 158 -60.71 -41.93 20.85
N ASP A 159 -60.71 -42.44 22.09
CA ASP A 159 -61.52 -41.97 23.21
C ASP A 159 -60.81 -40.99 24.16
N HIS A 160 -59.68 -40.41 23.73
CA HIS A 160 -58.81 -39.48 24.46
C HIS A 160 -58.13 -40.06 25.71
N ARG A 161 -58.12 -41.38 25.92
CA ARG A 161 -57.32 -41.99 26.98
C ARG A 161 -55.85 -42.07 26.57
N PRO A 162 -54.88 -41.89 27.49
CA PRO A 162 -53.46 -42.00 27.17
C PRO A 162 -53.11 -43.44 26.75
N TRP A 163 -52.68 -43.61 25.50
CA TRP A 163 -52.34 -44.90 24.90
C TRP A 163 -50.91 -45.31 25.23
N GLY A 164 -49.96 -44.39 25.05
CA GLY A 164 -48.52 -44.66 25.17
C GLY A 164 -47.67 -43.51 24.65
N TYR A 165 -46.40 -43.74 24.37
CA TYR A 165 -45.49 -42.73 23.81
C TYR A 165 -45.05 -43.11 22.40
N LEU A 166 -45.09 -42.12 21.50
CA LEU A 166 -44.45 -42.14 20.20
C LEU A 166 -43.09 -41.45 20.33
N GLN A 167 -42.01 -42.18 20.08
CA GLN A 167 -40.65 -41.65 20.08
C GLN A 167 -40.09 -41.68 18.67
N VAL A 168 -39.82 -40.51 18.10
CA VAL A 168 -39.27 -40.35 16.75
C VAL A 168 -37.89 -39.72 16.85
N GLY A 169 -36.88 -40.36 16.25
CA GLY A 169 -35.51 -39.89 16.33
C GLY A 169 -34.70 -40.09 15.07
N ARG A 170 -33.55 -39.42 15.00
CA ARG A 170 -32.57 -39.56 13.92
C ARG A 170 -31.17 -39.75 14.48
N SER A 171 -30.33 -40.53 13.77
CA SER A 171 -28.89 -40.58 14.06
C SER A 171 -28.22 -39.24 13.77
N LEU A 172 -27.32 -38.81 14.66
CA LEU A 172 -26.45 -37.66 14.47
C LEU A 172 -25.13 -38.03 13.78
N ASP A 173 -24.92 -39.27 13.34
CA ASP A 173 -23.65 -39.68 12.68
C ASP A 173 -23.36 -38.82 11.45
N GLU A 174 -24.34 -38.64 10.56
CA GLU A 174 -24.21 -37.81 9.37
C GLU A 174 -24.00 -36.33 9.72
N PHE A 175 -24.65 -35.85 10.79
CA PHE A 175 -24.48 -34.50 11.30
C PHE A 175 -23.05 -34.29 11.83
N ASP A 176 -22.56 -35.25 12.61
CA ASP A 176 -21.24 -35.25 13.24
C ASP A 176 -20.11 -35.38 12.21
N GLU A 177 -20.26 -36.25 11.21
CA GLU A 177 -19.28 -36.44 10.14
C GLU A 177 -19.15 -35.18 9.26
N ASN A 178 -20.29 -34.57 8.91
CA ASN A 178 -20.31 -33.32 8.15
C ASN A 178 -19.66 -32.15 8.93
N LEU A 179 -19.96 -32.03 10.23
CA LEU A 179 -19.32 -31.04 11.09
C LEU A 179 -17.82 -31.31 11.25
N ALA A 180 -17.42 -32.57 11.43
CA ALA A 180 -16.01 -32.95 11.51
C ALA A 180 -15.25 -32.62 10.23
N THR A 181 -15.85 -32.84 9.06
CA THR A 181 -15.26 -32.48 7.76
C THR A 181 -15.13 -30.97 7.61
N THR A 182 -16.17 -30.20 7.96
CA THR A 182 -16.13 -28.74 7.95
C THR A 182 -15.04 -28.20 8.89
N ARG A 183 -14.94 -28.74 10.11
CA ARG A 183 -13.91 -28.36 11.09
C ARG A 183 -12.51 -28.71 10.62
N ARG A 184 -12.29 -29.88 10.01
CA ARG A 184 -11.00 -30.26 9.42
C ARG A 184 -10.58 -29.28 8.32
N LEU A 185 -11.51 -28.89 7.44
CA LEU A 185 -11.25 -27.88 6.40
C LEU A 185 -10.87 -26.52 7.00
N LEU A 186 -11.55 -26.05 8.05
CA LEU A 186 -11.19 -24.81 8.73
C LEU A 186 -9.83 -24.89 9.44
N LEU A 187 -9.55 -26.00 10.12
CA LEU A 187 -8.29 -26.22 10.84
C LEU A 187 -7.06 -26.27 9.92
N ILE A 188 -7.21 -26.77 8.69
CA ILE A 188 -6.13 -26.80 7.69
C ILE A 188 -6.10 -25.52 6.86
N GLY A 189 -7.26 -24.97 6.50
CA GLY A 189 -7.37 -23.77 5.66
C GLY A 189 -6.82 -22.52 6.36
N LEU A 190 -7.07 -22.36 7.66
CA LEU A 190 -6.61 -21.20 8.41
C LEU A 190 -5.06 -21.07 8.45
N PRO A 191 -4.26 -22.09 8.78
CA PRO A 191 -2.80 -21.97 8.74
C PRO A 191 -2.26 -21.79 7.32
N VAL A 192 -2.86 -22.44 6.32
CA VAL A 192 -2.46 -22.25 4.91
C VAL A 192 -2.66 -20.79 4.48
N THR A 193 -3.84 -20.22 4.75
CA THR A 193 -4.11 -18.80 4.45
C THR A 193 -3.20 -17.86 5.23
N MET A 194 -2.90 -18.15 6.50
CA MET A 194 -1.93 -17.38 7.29
C MET A 194 -0.52 -17.38 6.69
N LEU A 195 -0.07 -18.51 6.15
CA LEU A 195 1.23 -18.61 5.49
C LEU A 195 1.31 -17.68 4.28
N PHE A 196 0.28 -17.70 3.42
CA PHE A 196 0.19 -16.81 2.27
C PHE A 196 0.14 -15.33 2.69
N ILE A 197 -0.68 -14.99 3.69
CA ILE A 197 -0.78 -13.63 4.23
C ILE A 197 0.56 -13.16 4.78
N THR A 198 1.30 -14.02 5.48
CA THR A 198 2.62 -13.69 6.03
C THR A 198 3.61 -13.36 4.91
N GLY A 199 3.67 -14.18 3.86
CA GLY A 199 4.53 -13.94 2.69
C GLY A 199 4.18 -12.65 1.95
N ALA A 200 2.90 -12.44 1.66
CA ALA A 200 2.40 -11.24 1.00
C ALA A 200 2.65 -9.97 1.84
N SER A 201 2.39 -10.03 3.15
CA SER A 201 2.63 -8.93 4.08
C SER A 201 4.11 -8.56 4.16
N TRP A 202 4.99 -9.56 4.22
CA TRP A 202 6.44 -9.34 4.22
C TRP A 202 6.92 -8.67 2.92
N TRP A 203 6.36 -9.07 1.77
CA TRP A 203 6.67 -8.48 0.47
C TRP A 203 6.19 -7.03 0.35
N LEU A 204 4.92 -6.76 0.68
CA LEU A 204 4.33 -5.42 0.66
C LEU A 204 5.01 -4.47 1.64
N ALA A 205 5.32 -4.90 2.86
CA ALA A 205 6.09 -4.12 3.83
C ALA A 205 7.46 -3.72 3.27
N GLY A 206 8.09 -4.61 2.49
CA GLY A 206 9.34 -4.31 1.79
C GLY A 206 9.18 -3.23 0.73
N LEU A 207 8.12 -3.27 -0.07
CA LEU A 207 7.82 -2.25 -1.09
C LEU A 207 7.53 -0.88 -0.46
N ALA A 208 6.71 -0.83 0.58
CA ALA A 208 6.34 0.41 1.27
C ALA A 208 7.54 1.10 1.95
N MET A 209 8.48 0.33 2.50
CA MET A 209 9.65 0.87 3.22
C MET A 209 10.77 1.36 2.30
N ARG A 210 10.84 0.92 1.04
CA ARG A 210 11.89 1.33 0.08
C ARG A 210 11.98 2.85 -0.12
N PRO A 211 10.90 3.58 -0.47
CA PRO A 211 10.98 5.02 -0.68
C PRO A 211 11.38 5.78 0.59
N VAL A 212 10.83 5.39 1.75
CA VAL A 212 11.14 5.99 3.04
C VAL A 212 12.61 5.82 3.38
N TYR A 213 13.17 4.61 3.19
CA TYR A 213 14.57 4.34 3.47
C TYR A 213 15.51 5.12 2.54
N ARG A 214 15.17 5.25 1.25
CA ARG A 214 15.93 6.08 0.30
C ARG A 214 15.92 7.55 0.70
N SER A 215 14.76 8.10 1.04
CA SER A 215 14.62 9.48 1.52
C SER A 215 15.44 9.70 2.80
N TYR A 216 15.38 8.76 3.76
CA TYR A 216 16.18 8.83 4.98
C TYR A 216 17.69 8.85 4.71
N LEU A 217 18.17 7.98 3.81
CA LEU A 217 19.59 7.96 3.42
C LEU A 217 20.00 9.28 2.76
N GLN A 218 19.19 9.82 1.86
CA GLN A 218 19.44 11.11 1.19
C GLN A 218 19.50 12.26 2.19
N ILE A 219 18.56 12.33 3.14
CA ILE A 219 18.55 13.36 4.19
C ILE A 219 19.83 13.27 5.02
N ARG A 220 20.23 12.05 5.41
CA ARG A 220 21.43 11.87 6.23
C ARG A 220 22.71 12.24 5.49
N GLN A 221 22.84 11.83 4.23
CA GLN A 221 23.97 12.24 3.37
C GLN A 221 24.01 13.76 3.27
N PHE A 222 22.88 14.37 2.92
CA PHE A 222 22.74 15.83 2.86
C PHE A 222 23.15 16.53 4.15
N THR A 223 22.69 16.08 5.33
CA THR A 223 23.09 16.66 6.61
C THR A 223 24.59 16.53 6.86
N GLY A 224 25.18 15.39 6.49
CA GLY A 224 26.63 15.16 6.58
C GLY A 224 27.43 16.12 5.70
N ASP A 225 27.03 16.24 4.43
CA ASP A 225 27.70 17.08 3.45
C ASP A 225 27.58 18.57 3.82
N VAL A 226 26.38 19.01 4.24
CA VAL A 226 26.15 20.36 4.76
C VAL A 226 27.04 20.67 5.95
N ALA A 227 27.13 19.74 6.92
CA ALA A 227 27.98 19.93 8.09
C ALA A 227 29.46 20.04 7.71
N HIS A 228 29.91 19.33 6.69
CA HIS A 228 31.28 19.41 6.20
C HIS A 228 31.56 20.76 5.51
N GLU A 229 30.71 21.15 4.58
CA GLU A 229 30.89 22.40 3.81
C GLU A 229 30.72 23.66 4.67
N LEU A 230 29.92 23.63 5.75
CA LEU A 230 29.84 24.73 6.72
C LEU A 230 31.07 24.81 7.62
N ARG A 231 31.70 23.66 7.95
CA ARG A 231 32.85 23.63 8.87
C ARG A 231 34.06 24.36 8.28
N THR A 232 34.28 24.26 6.97
CA THR A 232 35.44 24.85 6.29
C THR A 232 35.50 26.38 6.41
N PRO A 233 34.49 27.16 5.96
CA PRO A 233 34.51 28.61 6.12
C PRO A 233 34.47 29.05 7.59
N LEU A 234 33.76 28.32 8.46
CA LEU A 234 33.78 28.61 9.91
C LEU A 234 35.17 28.42 10.53
N ALA A 235 35.90 27.38 10.14
CA ALA A 235 37.27 27.16 10.60
C ALA A 235 38.22 28.24 10.06
N ALA A 236 38.03 28.67 8.80
CA ALA A 236 38.81 29.77 8.22
C ALA A 236 38.57 31.10 8.96
N VAL A 237 37.30 31.48 9.18
CA VAL A 237 36.94 32.68 9.96
C VAL A 237 37.55 32.61 11.36
N ARG A 238 37.42 31.46 12.03
CA ARG A 238 37.97 31.25 13.36
C ARG A 238 39.49 31.43 13.38
N ALA A 239 40.22 30.82 12.44
CA ALA A 239 41.68 30.95 12.37
C ALA A 239 42.10 32.41 12.07
N THR A 240 41.38 33.11 11.18
CA THR A 240 41.61 34.53 10.90
C THR A 240 41.39 35.39 12.13
N VAL A 241 40.33 35.14 12.91
CA VAL A 241 40.04 35.86 14.16
C VAL A 241 41.02 35.51 15.28
N GLU A 242 41.43 34.25 15.42
CA GLU A 242 42.45 33.83 16.41
C GLU A 242 43.80 34.48 16.12
N SER A 243 44.26 34.42 14.85
CA SER A 243 45.46 35.13 14.40
C SER A 243 45.36 36.63 14.63
N ALA A 244 44.14 37.17 14.52
CA ALA A 244 43.90 38.57 14.72
C ALA A 244 44.04 38.98 16.21
N LEU A 245 43.54 38.16 17.11
CA LEU A 245 43.58 38.40 18.55
C LEU A 245 44.99 38.22 19.16
N GLU A 246 45.85 37.42 18.53
CA GLU A 246 47.24 37.20 18.99
C GLU A 246 48.20 38.34 18.61
N SER A 247 47.79 39.27 17.73
CA SER A 247 48.65 40.37 17.27
C SER A 247 48.46 41.64 18.12
N ASP A 248 49.52 42.04 18.85
CA ASP A 248 49.51 43.21 19.76
C ASP A 248 49.41 44.57 19.03
N ARG A 249 49.76 44.64 17.74
CA ARG A 249 49.69 45.87 16.92
C ARG A 249 49.36 45.54 15.46
N TRP A 250 48.52 46.38 14.87
CA TRP A 250 48.08 46.26 13.49
C TRP A 250 48.34 47.54 12.73
N THR A 251 48.74 47.41 11.47
CA THR A 251 48.57 48.51 10.51
C THR A 251 47.12 48.56 10.03
N ASP A 252 46.64 49.75 9.63
CA ASP A 252 45.30 49.92 9.05
C ASP A 252 45.07 49.00 7.83
N SER A 253 46.11 48.74 7.04
CA SER A 253 46.04 47.83 5.90
C SER A 253 45.86 46.35 6.29
N GLU A 254 46.53 45.88 7.34
CA GLU A 254 46.39 44.50 7.82
C GLU A 254 45.00 44.27 8.44
N ALA A 255 44.52 45.26 9.20
CA ALA A 255 43.19 45.23 9.79
C ALA A 255 42.11 45.19 8.69
N ARG A 256 42.26 46.02 7.65
CA ARG A 256 41.33 46.05 6.51
C ARG A 256 41.34 44.74 5.73
N ASN A 257 42.50 44.18 5.40
CA ASN A 257 42.60 42.89 4.70
C ASN A 257 42.00 41.72 5.51
N THR A 258 42.15 41.75 6.83
CA THR A 258 41.55 40.75 7.73
C THR A 258 40.04 40.86 7.74
N LEU A 259 39.49 42.08 7.85
CA LEU A 259 38.05 42.32 7.78
C LEU A 259 37.47 41.91 6.42
N GLU A 260 38.14 42.25 5.31
CA GLU A 260 37.75 41.80 3.96
C GLU A 260 37.80 40.27 3.84
N THR A 261 38.75 39.60 4.51
CA THR A 261 38.80 38.14 4.54
C THR A 261 37.61 37.55 5.29
N ILE A 262 37.25 38.12 6.44
CA ILE A 262 36.08 37.71 7.23
C ILE A 262 34.79 37.94 6.44
N GLU A 263 34.64 39.11 5.81
CA GLU A 263 33.50 39.46 4.97
C GLU A 263 33.32 38.44 3.83
N ARG A 264 34.38 38.15 3.07
CA ARG A 264 34.33 37.14 1.99
C ARG A 264 33.89 35.76 2.49
N GLN A 265 34.34 35.32 3.67
CA GLN A 265 33.91 34.04 4.23
C GLN A 265 32.46 34.08 4.73
N ASN A 266 32.02 35.20 5.27
CA ASN A 266 30.64 35.40 5.71
C ASN A 266 29.67 35.39 4.52
N ASP A 267 30.00 36.09 3.43
CA ASP A 267 29.20 36.08 2.21
C ASP A 267 29.10 34.68 1.60
N ARG A 268 30.22 33.94 1.64
CA ARG A 268 30.23 32.53 1.21
C ARG A 268 29.32 31.66 2.07
N LEU A 269 29.29 31.87 3.39
CA LEU A 269 28.37 31.17 4.30
C LEU A 269 26.91 31.53 4.01
N ILE A 270 26.60 32.81 3.80
CA ILE A 270 25.25 33.29 3.46
C ILE A 270 24.78 32.63 2.16
N GLN A 271 25.61 32.66 1.11
CA GLN A 271 25.27 32.07 -0.17
C GLN A 271 25.02 30.56 -0.06
N LEU A 272 25.87 29.86 0.68
CA LEU A 272 25.71 28.42 0.90
C LEU A 272 24.38 28.12 1.63
N VAL A 273 24.05 28.86 2.68
CA VAL A 273 22.76 28.68 3.39
C VAL A 273 21.58 28.96 2.47
N GLN A 274 21.65 30.01 1.64
CA GLN A 274 20.60 30.33 0.67
C GLN A 274 20.44 29.23 -0.41
N ASP A 275 21.55 28.69 -0.92
CA ASP A 275 21.58 27.57 -1.87
C ASP A 275 20.91 26.32 -1.26
N LEU A 276 21.20 25.99 0.00
CA LEU A 276 20.60 24.86 0.71
C LEU A 276 19.11 25.04 0.96
N LEU A 277 18.69 26.23 1.38
CA LEU A 277 17.28 26.56 1.60
C LEU A 277 16.50 26.48 0.29
N LEU A 278 17.09 26.91 -0.83
CA LEU A 278 16.47 26.79 -2.14
C LEU A 278 16.28 25.32 -2.53
N LEU A 279 17.34 24.51 -2.45
CA LEU A 279 17.27 23.08 -2.80
C LEU A 279 16.21 22.35 -1.98
N SER A 280 16.16 22.59 -0.66
CA SER A 280 15.15 22.02 0.23
C SER A 280 13.72 22.40 -0.17
N ARG A 281 13.49 23.66 -0.57
CA ARG A 281 12.17 24.14 -1.01
C ARG A 281 11.74 23.56 -2.35
N VAL A 282 12.66 23.49 -3.31
CA VAL A 282 12.37 23.01 -4.67
C VAL A 282 12.15 21.50 -4.69
N ASP A 283 12.90 20.72 -3.90
CA ASP A 283 12.71 19.27 -3.77
C ASP A 283 11.33 18.89 -3.25
N LEU A 284 10.82 19.64 -2.28
CA LEU A 284 9.59 19.29 -1.58
C LEU A 284 8.33 19.73 -2.34
N GLN A 285 8.46 20.43 -3.47
CA GLN A 285 7.34 21.06 -4.22
C GLN A 285 6.34 21.81 -3.29
N THR A 286 6.81 22.30 -2.13
CA THR A 286 5.94 22.73 -1.03
C THR A 286 5.29 24.09 -1.28
N ARG A 287 5.66 24.79 -2.36
CA ARG A 287 5.08 26.09 -2.71
C ARG A 287 4.74 26.14 -4.20
N PRO A 288 3.56 26.64 -4.59
CA PRO A 288 3.24 26.86 -5.99
C PRO A 288 4.22 27.88 -6.60
N LEU A 289 4.76 27.54 -7.78
CA LEU A 289 5.60 28.41 -8.59
C LEU A 289 4.84 29.72 -8.88
N LYS A 290 5.50 30.88 -8.76
CA LYS A 290 4.94 32.17 -9.18
C LYS A 290 4.99 32.29 -10.71
N ALA A 291 4.24 31.43 -11.38
CA ALA A 291 4.35 31.26 -12.81
C ALA A 291 3.77 32.48 -13.58
N ARG A 292 4.63 33.24 -14.25
CA ARG A 292 4.30 34.36 -15.13
C ARG A 292 4.97 34.16 -16.50
N PRO A 293 4.47 34.75 -17.59
CA PRO A 293 5.20 34.74 -18.85
C PRO A 293 6.54 35.49 -18.69
N VAL A 294 7.65 34.79 -18.93
CA VAL A 294 9.02 35.31 -18.86
C VAL A 294 9.63 35.23 -20.26
N ASN A 295 10.19 36.34 -20.75
CA ASN A 295 10.89 36.39 -22.03
C ASN A 295 12.35 35.95 -21.85
N LEU A 296 12.70 34.79 -22.39
CA LEU A 296 14.06 34.24 -22.27
C LEU A 296 15.11 35.06 -23.00
N ASN A 297 14.74 35.78 -24.07
CA ASN A 297 15.69 36.64 -24.79
C ASN A 297 16.18 37.77 -23.88
N THR A 298 15.25 38.42 -23.18
CA THR A 298 15.56 39.48 -22.22
C THR A 298 16.37 38.93 -21.05
N LEU A 299 15.95 37.80 -20.48
CA LEU A 299 16.66 37.14 -19.38
C LEU A 299 18.11 36.81 -19.72
N VAL A 300 18.35 36.25 -20.92
CA VAL A 300 19.71 35.88 -21.37
C VAL A 300 20.56 37.12 -21.66
N ALA A 301 19.97 38.18 -22.22
CA ALA A 301 20.66 39.45 -22.45
C ALA A 301 21.07 40.12 -21.13
N ASP A 302 20.15 40.24 -20.17
CA ASP A 302 20.41 40.86 -18.87
C ASP A 302 21.55 40.14 -18.12
N ILE A 303 21.56 38.80 -18.17
CA ILE A 303 22.63 37.99 -17.55
C ILE A 303 23.95 38.19 -18.29
N ALA A 304 23.95 38.27 -19.61
CA ALA A 304 25.18 38.47 -20.35
C ALA A 304 25.82 39.83 -20.01
N ASP A 305 25.01 40.89 -19.94
CA ASP A 305 25.47 42.23 -19.58
C ASP A 305 26.04 42.27 -18.15
N GLU A 306 25.38 41.60 -17.19
CA GLU A 306 25.86 41.55 -15.80
C GLU A 306 27.16 40.76 -15.65
N PHE A 307 27.31 39.65 -16.37
CA PHE A 307 28.48 38.77 -16.27
C PHE A 307 29.63 39.17 -17.20
N GLU A 308 29.44 40.16 -18.08
CA GLU A 308 30.47 40.63 -19.01
C GLU A 308 31.72 41.12 -18.27
N ALA A 309 31.56 41.97 -17.24
CA ALA A 309 32.67 42.48 -16.45
C ALA A 309 33.44 41.35 -15.74
N LEU A 310 32.73 40.34 -15.24
CA LEU A 310 33.35 39.19 -14.59
C LEU A 310 34.11 38.31 -15.58
N ALA A 311 33.57 38.09 -16.78
CA ALA A 311 34.24 37.36 -17.85
C ALA A 311 35.51 38.08 -18.32
N ILE A 312 35.46 39.40 -18.52
CA ILE A 312 36.63 40.22 -18.88
C ILE A 312 37.70 40.16 -17.79
N ALA A 313 37.31 40.26 -16.51
CA ALA A 313 38.24 40.15 -15.39
C ALA A 313 38.92 38.77 -15.30
N ALA A 314 38.26 37.72 -15.81
CA ALA A 314 38.82 36.37 -15.95
C ALA A 314 39.58 36.15 -17.29
N GLY A 315 39.69 37.17 -18.14
CA GLY A 315 40.34 37.11 -19.44
C GLY A 315 39.59 36.28 -20.48
N LEU A 316 38.25 36.25 -20.39
CA LEU A 316 37.36 35.47 -21.26
C LEU A 316 36.51 36.38 -22.16
N GLN A 317 36.05 35.83 -23.29
CA GLN A 317 35.05 36.48 -24.15
C GLN A 317 33.67 35.91 -23.87
N LEU A 318 32.71 36.77 -23.49
CA LEU A 318 31.30 36.42 -23.37
C LEU A 318 30.54 36.87 -24.63
N ARG A 319 29.85 35.96 -25.30
CA ARG A 319 29.09 36.24 -26.53
C ARG A 319 27.63 35.85 -26.34
N THR A 320 26.73 36.62 -26.95
CA THR A 320 25.30 36.32 -27.01
C THR A 320 24.85 36.10 -28.45
N GLU A 321 24.07 35.05 -28.65
CA GLU A 321 23.41 34.76 -29.93
C GLU A 321 21.91 34.60 -29.67
N ILE A 322 21.20 35.73 -29.76
CA ILE A 322 19.77 35.82 -29.50
C ILE A 322 19.06 36.15 -30.80
N ALA A 323 18.12 35.30 -31.23
CA ALA A 323 17.31 35.56 -32.41
C ALA A 323 16.35 36.74 -32.15
N ALA A 324 16.61 37.88 -32.77
CA ALA A 324 15.86 39.13 -32.56
C ALA A 324 14.43 39.09 -33.14
N ASP A 325 14.14 38.17 -34.04
CA ASP A 325 12.90 38.09 -34.81
C ASP A 325 11.75 37.36 -34.09
N ARG A 326 12.03 36.68 -32.96
CA ARG A 326 11.02 35.91 -32.21
C ARG A 326 11.21 36.04 -30.70
N SER A 327 10.22 36.60 -30.01
CA SER A 327 10.16 36.57 -28.54
C SER A 327 9.89 35.15 -28.05
N ILE A 328 10.80 34.62 -27.23
CA ILE A 328 10.70 33.28 -26.67
C ILE A 328 10.20 33.40 -25.24
N ALA A 329 8.92 33.13 -25.02
CA ALA A 329 8.32 33.18 -23.70
C ALA A 329 8.12 31.78 -23.11
N ILE A 330 8.32 31.65 -21.80
CA ILE A 330 7.94 30.47 -21.01
C ILE A 330 7.13 30.90 -19.79
N LEU A 331 6.34 29.99 -19.22
CA LEU A 331 5.64 30.26 -17.96
C LEU A 331 6.54 29.87 -16.79
N GLY A 332 6.99 30.84 -15.98
CA GLY A 332 7.97 30.59 -14.94
C GLY A 332 8.11 31.69 -13.89
N ASP A 333 9.02 31.44 -12.96
CA ASP A 333 9.49 32.40 -11.95
C ASP A 333 10.83 32.98 -12.44
N GLU A 334 10.80 34.24 -12.85
CA GLU A 334 11.94 34.94 -13.46
C GLU A 334 13.19 34.92 -12.58
N GLU A 335 13.05 35.11 -11.26
CA GLU A 335 14.17 35.11 -10.31
C GLU A 335 14.86 33.73 -10.26
N GLN A 336 14.06 32.67 -10.33
CA GLN A 336 14.60 31.30 -10.36
C GLN A 336 15.26 31.00 -11.70
N LEU A 337 14.62 31.36 -12.81
CA LEU A 337 15.19 31.18 -14.15
C LEU A 337 16.50 31.95 -14.31
N TYR A 338 16.57 33.17 -13.79
CA TYR A 338 17.79 33.96 -13.72
C TYR A 338 18.89 33.18 -13.00
N ARG A 339 18.61 32.68 -11.79
CA ARG A 339 19.57 31.92 -10.99
C ARG A 339 20.03 30.62 -11.65
N LEU A 340 19.14 29.96 -12.41
CA LEU A 340 19.51 28.77 -13.19
C LEU A 340 20.58 29.12 -14.22
N VAL A 341 20.35 30.15 -15.03
CA VAL A 341 21.28 30.54 -16.11
C VAL A 341 22.57 31.12 -15.51
N ALA A 342 22.48 31.97 -14.49
CA ALA A 342 23.63 32.51 -13.77
C ALA A 342 24.54 31.41 -13.19
N ASN A 343 23.96 30.31 -12.67
CA ASN A 343 24.75 29.16 -12.21
C ASN A 343 25.51 28.46 -13.35
N LEU A 344 24.91 28.36 -14.54
CA LEU A 344 25.57 27.78 -15.70
C LEU A 344 26.69 28.69 -16.22
N VAL A 345 26.45 30.01 -16.32
CA VAL A 345 27.44 31.00 -16.75
C VAL A 345 28.60 31.09 -15.76
N THR A 346 28.33 31.10 -14.46
CA THR A 346 29.38 31.11 -13.43
C THR A 346 30.26 29.85 -13.51
N ASN A 347 29.67 28.69 -13.84
CA ASN A 347 30.45 27.48 -14.09
C ASN A 347 31.30 27.61 -15.36
N ALA A 348 30.73 28.13 -16.45
CA ALA A 348 31.47 28.37 -17.68
C ALA A 348 32.68 29.29 -17.45
N ILE A 349 32.51 30.42 -16.76
CA ILE A 349 33.61 31.35 -16.41
C ILE A 349 34.68 30.65 -15.58
N ARG A 350 34.26 29.85 -14.60
CA ARG A 350 35.17 29.18 -13.66
C ARG A 350 36.03 28.09 -14.29
N TYR A 351 35.50 27.37 -15.28
CA TYR A 351 36.15 26.20 -15.88
C TYR A 351 36.69 26.44 -17.29
N THR A 352 36.57 27.67 -17.79
CA THR A 352 37.21 28.11 -19.03
C THR A 352 38.55 28.78 -18.74
N PRO A 353 39.65 28.33 -19.36
CA PRO A 353 40.95 28.97 -19.21
C PRO A 353 40.99 30.33 -19.92
N GLU A 354 41.93 31.18 -19.50
CA GLU A 354 42.16 32.51 -20.10
C GLU A 354 42.27 32.44 -21.63
N GLY A 355 41.66 33.41 -22.32
CA GLY A 355 41.56 33.44 -23.78
C GLY A 355 40.42 32.59 -24.36
N GLY A 356 39.69 31.85 -23.54
CA GLY A 356 38.52 31.08 -23.96
C GLY A 356 37.28 31.94 -24.22
N THR A 357 36.24 31.29 -24.77
CA THR A 357 34.97 31.92 -25.12
C THR A 357 33.80 31.19 -24.47
N ILE A 358 32.81 31.97 -24.04
CA ILE A 358 31.53 31.50 -23.53
C ILE A 358 30.43 32.07 -24.42
N THR A 359 29.54 31.23 -24.92
CA THR A 359 28.44 31.63 -25.79
C THR A 359 27.11 31.29 -25.13
N LEU A 360 26.27 32.32 -24.94
CA LEU A 360 24.91 32.22 -24.44
C LEU A 360 23.92 32.32 -25.61
N ARG A 361 23.01 31.35 -25.72
CA ARG A 361 21.95 31.37 -26.75
C ARG A 361 20.57 31.17 -26.15
N SER A 362 19.59 31.84 -26.73
CA SER A 362 18.17 31.50 -26.55
C SER A 362 17.58 31.08 -27.89
N LEU A 363 17.09 29.85 -27.96
CA LEU A 363 16.56 29.23 -29.17
C LEU A 363 15.14 28.73 -28.92
N ALA A 364 14.33 28.65 -29.97
CA ALA A 364 13.01 28.02 -29.90
C ALA A 364 12.85 27.00 -31.02
N THR A 365 12.44 25.80 -30.65
CA THR A 365 11.95 24.77 -31.57
C THR A 365 10.44 24.95 -31.77
N SER A 366 9.78 24.00 -32.44
CA SER A 366 8.32 24.03 -32.61
C SER A 366 7.57 23.96 -31.27
N GLU A 367 8.08 23.20 -30.30
CA GLU A 367 7.37 22.89 -29.05
C GLU A 367 8.11 23.35 -27.77
N GLN A 368 9.40 23.67 -27.86
CA GLN A 368 10.24 23.95 -26.69
C GLN A 368 11.10 25.21 -26.87
N ALA A 369 11.27 25.95 -25.79
CA ALA A 369 12.33 26.93 -25.65
C ALA A 369 13.61 26.23 -25.17
N VAL A 370 14.77 26.69 -25.62
CA VAL A 370 16.09 26.14 -25.26
C VAL A 370 17.00 27.29 -24.86
N ILE A 371 17.64 27.16 -23.69
CA ILE A 371 18.78 28.00 -23.30
C ILE A 371 20.04 27.16 -23.48
N GLU A 372 21.03 27.71 -24.17
CA GLU A 372 22.34 27.09 -24.34
C GLU A 372 23.41 27.94 -23.66
N VAL A 373 24.28 27.27 -22.91
CA VAL A 373 25.52 27.85 -22.39
C VAL A 373 26.66 26.97 -22.86
N GLU A 374 27.42 27.47 -23.83
CA GLU A 374 28.58 26.81 -24.42
C GLU A 374 29.86 27.46 -23.90
N ASP A 375 30.85 26.66 -23.52
CA ASP A 375 32.16 27.09 -23.09
C ASP A 375 33.25 26.35 -23.87
N THR A 376 34.42 26.99 -24.05
CA THR A 376 35.62 26.36 -24.62
C THR A 376 36.59 25.90 -23.52
N GLY A 377 36.04 25.43 -22.39
CA GLY A 377 36.81 25.11 -21.19
C GLY A 377 37.46 23.73 -21.18
N ILE A 378 37.79 23.27 -19.97
CA ILE A 378 38.48 21.98 -19.76
C ILE A 378 37.64 20.76 -20.15
N GLY A 379 36.34 20.92 -20.33
CA GLY A 379 35.40 19.83 -20.60
C GLY A 379 35.18 18.87 -19.43
N ILE A 380 34.23 17.96 -19.61
CA ILE A 380 33.73 17.03 -18.59
C ILE A 380 33.83 15.61 -19.17
N PRO A 381 34.46 14.65 -18.47
CA PRO A 381 34.47 13.27 -18.90
C PRO A 381 33.06 12.66 -18.94
N SER A 382 32.77 11.83 -19.95
CA SER A 382 31.43 11.26 -20.15
C SER A 382 30.94 10.38 -18.99
N ALA A 383 31.86 9.76 -18.24
CA ALA A 383 31.54 9.00 -17.02
C ALA A 383 30.90 9.87 -15.91
N GLU A 384 31.10 11.19 -15.98
CA GLU A 384 30.67 12.13 -14.95
C GLU A 384 29.28 12.72 -15.22
N PHE A 385 28.74 12.61 -16.43
CA PHE A 385 27.47 13.26 -16.83
C PHE A 385 26.30 12.89 -15.92
N GLY A 386 26.28 11.67 -15.38
CA GLY A 386 25.24 11.21 -14.46
C GLY A 386 25.33 11.79 -13.05
N ARG A 387 26.50 12.34 -12.68
CA ARG A 387 26.84 12.77 -11.31
C ARG A 387 27.08 14.27 -11.16
N ILE A 388 27.40 15.00 -12.24
CA ILE A 388 27.63 16.45 -12.18
C ILE A 388 26.45 17.27 -11.62
N PHE A 389 25.24 16.71 -11.64
CA PHE A 389 24.05 17.33 -11.05
C PHE A 389 23.75 16.86 -9.62
N ASP A 390 24.55 15.94 -9.07
CA ASP A 390 24.47 15.55 -7.68
C ASP A 390 24.96 16.70 -6.78
N ARG A 391 24.37 16.83 -5.60
CA ARG A 391 24.75 17.87 -4.63
C ARG A 391 26.17 17.63 -4.15
N PHE A 392 26.91 18.71 -3.99
CA PHE A 392 28.29 18.70 -3.50
C PHE A 392 29.27 17.91 -4.39
N TYR A 393 28.82 17.46 -5.56
CA TYR A 393 29.65 16.67 -6.46
C TYR A 393 30.62 17.54 -7.25
N ARG A 394 31.86 17.06 -7.38
CA ARG A 394 32.96 17.72 -8.09
C ARG A 394 33.86 16.66 -8.72
N VAL A 395 34.27 16.88 -9.98
CA VAL A 395 35.05 15.91 -10.77
C VAL A 395 36.48 15.74 -10.25
N GLU A 396 37.13 16.79 -9.75
CA GLU A 396 38.46 16.70 -9.11
C GLU A 396 38.47 17.45 -7.77
N SER A 397 38.72 16.72 -6.66
CA SER A 397 38.68 17.25 -5.28
C SER A 397 39.93 18.02 -4.85
N ASP A 398 41.06 17.88 -5.56
CA ASP A 398 42.36 18.39 -5.09
C ASP A 398 42.86 19.64 -5.84
N ARG A 399 42.64 19.78 -7.15
CA ARG A 399 42.97 21.02 -7.90
C ARG A 399 41.98 22.15 -7.67
N SER A 400 40.76 21.82 -7.24
CA SER A 400 39.63 22.75 -7.22
C SER A 400 39.34 23.36 -5.83
N ARG A 401 40.12 23.03 -4.79
CA ARG A 401 39.97 23.69 -3.46
C ARG A 401 40.22 25.19 -3.53
N HIS A 402 41.07 25.64 -4.45
CA HIS A 402 41.38 27.05 -4.66
C HIS A 402 40.28 27.84 -5.40
N THR A 403 39.42 27.18 -6.19
CA THR A 403 38.41 27.90 -6.99
C THR A 403 37.11 28.18 -6.24
N GLY A 404 36.82 27.52 -5.09
CA GLY A 404 35.84 28.04 -4.12
C GLY A 404 34.35 27.71 -4.31
N GLY A 405 33.97 26.69 -5.09
CA GLY A 405 32.56 26.32 -5.30
C GLY A 405 32.09 25.19 -4.38
N ALA A 406 30.90 25.32 -3.79
CA ALA A 406 30.29 24.30 -2.90
C ALA A 406 29.70 23.08 -3.65
N GLY A 407 29.76 23.04 -4.99
CA GLY A 407 29.18 21.94 -5.79
C GLY A 407 27.64 21.91 -5.79
N LEU A 408 26.98 23.05 -5.51
CA LEU A 408 25.52 23.14 -5.47
C LEU A 408 24.90 23.74 -6.75
N GLY A 409 25.67 24.50 -7.54
CA GLY A 409 25.14 25.27 -8.67
C GLY A 409 24.41 24.43 -9.72
N LEU A 410 24.99 23.31 -10.18
CA LEU A 410 24.33 22.42 -11.15
C LEU A 410 23.11 21.69 -10.57
N ALA A 411 23.17 21.31 -9.29
CA ALA A 411 22.02 20.72 -8.59
C ALA A 411 20.85 21.72 -8.49
N ILE A 412 21.15 23.00 -8.24
CA ILE A 412 20.16 24.09 -8.23
C ILE A 412 19.58 24.30 -9.63
N ALA A 413 20.43 24.38 -10.66
CA ALA A 413 19.98 24.52 -12.04
C ALA A 413 19.04 23.38 -12.45
N LEU A 414 19.39 22.13 -12.12
CA LEU A 414 18.53 20.96 -12.35
C LEU A 414 17.20 21.05 -11.59
N ALA A 415 17.23 21.47 -10.32
CA ALA A 415 16.03 21.60 -9.49
C ALA A 415 15.08 22.66 -10.06
N ILE A 416 15.61 23.82 -10.43
CA ILE A 416 14.83 24.91 -11.05
C ILE A 416 14.26 24.48 -12.40
N ALA A 417 15.07 23.83 -13.26
CA ALA A 417 14.60 23.31 -14.55
C ALA A 417 13.39 22.39 -14.36
N ARG A 418 13.49 21.43 -13.42
CA ARG A 418 12.41 20.50 -13.09
C ARG A 418 11.16 21.20 -12.55
N ALA A 419 11.33 22.20 -11.68
CA ALA A 419 10.21 22.99 -11.15
C ALA A 419 9.43 23.71 -12.26
N HIS A 420 10.10 24.05 -13.37
CA HIS A 420 9.53 24.65 -14.56
C HIS A 420 9.13 23.63 -15.65
N ARG A 421 9.04 22.34 -15.29
CA ARG A 421 8.75 21.23 -16.22
C ARG A 421 9.75 21.12 -17.38
N GLY A 422 10.95 21.64 -17.18
CA GLY A 422 12.06 21.58 -18.10
C GLY A 422 13.02 20.43 -17.82
N THR A 423 14.00 20.29 -18.71
CA THR A 423 15.09 19.31 -18.59
C THR A 423 16.43 19.99 -18.88
N ILE A 424 17.50 19.49 -18.27
CA ILE A 424 18.87 19.94 -18.54
C ILE A 424 19.69 18.76 -19.07
N SER A 425 20.51 19.02 -20.07
CA SER A 425 21.43 18.05 -20.66
C SER A 425 22.80 18.69 -20.86
N VAL A 426 23.83 17.85 -20.92
CA VAL A 426 25.21 18.29 -21.17
C VAL A 426 25.78 17.53 -22.35
N LYS A 427 26.53 18.22 -23.20
CA LYS A 427 27.44 17.64 -24.19
C LYS A 427 28.82 18.19 -23.91
N SER A 428 29.82 17.35 -23.73
CA SER A 428 31.17 17.81 -23.42
C SER A 428 32.20 16.77 -23.81
N GLU A 429 33.41 17.24 -24.11
CA GLU A 429 34.56 16.40 -24.37
C GLU A 429 35.77 17.02 -23.65
N PRO A 430 36.57 16.22 -22.91
CA PRO A 430 37.76 16.74 -22.23
C PRO A 430 38.68 17.52 -23.19
N GLY A 431 39.03 18.74 -22.81
CA GLY A 431 39.88 19.66 -23.58
C GLY A 431 39.17 20.41 -24.72
N ARG A 432 37.87 20.21 -24.94
CA ARG A 432 37.10 20.93 -25.97
C ARG A 432 35.98 21.81 -25.41
N GLY A 433 35.73 21.76 -24.11
CA GLY A 433 34.70 22.54 -23.45
C GLY A 433 33.38 21.80 -23.27
N SER A 434 32.33 22.53 -22.89
CA SER A 434 31.04 21.97 -22.53
C SER A 434 29.89 22.79 -23.09
N LEU A 435 28.79 22.12 -23.40
CA LEU A 435 27.54 22.71 -23.84
C LEU A 435 26.42 22.20 -22.92
N PHE A 436 25.88 23.11 -22.12
CA PHE A 436 24.67 22.86 -21.32
C PHE A 436 23.45 23.32 -22.10
N LEU A 437 22.47 22.43 -22.27
CA LEU A 437 21.19 22.74 -22.91
C LEU A 437 20.05 22.58 -21.91
N VAL A 438 19.22 23.60 -21.78
CA VAL A 438 18.07 23.63 -20.87
C VAL A 438 16.80 23.80 -21.69
N TYR A 439 15.95 22.80 -21.68
CA TYR A 439 14.70 22.76 -22.45
C TYR A 439 13.52 23.12 -21.55
N PHE A 440 12.64 24.00 -22.01
CA PHE A 440 11.39 24.36 -21.35
C PHE A 440 10.20 24.25 -22.29
N PRO A 441 8.98 23.95 -21.79
CA PRO A 441 7.77 24.06 -22.58
C PRO A 441 7.55 25.50 -23.06
N LEU A 442 7.33 25.70 -24.36
CA LEU A 442 7.08 27.03 -24.91
C LEU A 442 5.74 27.59 -24.40
N PHE A 443 5.70 28.84 -23.94
CA PHE A 443 4.45 29.52 -23.67
C PHE A 443 3.85 30.02 -24.98
N ARG A 444 2.79 29.35 -25.45
CA ARG A 444 1.98 29.85 -26.55
C ARG A 444 0.93 30.80 -26.00
N SER A 445 1.12 32.09 -26.23
CA SER A 445 0.03 33.06 -26.14
C SER A 445 -1.11 32.56 -27.04
N ILE A 446 -2.24 32.19 -26.44
CA ILE A 446 -3.47 32.03 -27.20
C ILE A 446 -3.85 33.47 -27.59
N GLY A 447 -3.42 33.91 -28.76
CA GLY A 447 -3.89 35.17 -29.34
C GLY A 447 -5.42 35.17 -29.36
N PRO A 448 -6.07 36.33 -29.23
CA PRO A 448 -7.53 36.40 -29.28
C PRO A 448 -7.98 35.70 -30.56
N ARG A 449 -8.76 34.62 -30.43
CA ARG A 449 -9.49 34.03 -31.56
C ARG A 449 -10.17 35.20 -32.25
N ALA A 450 -9.79 35.48 -33.48
CA ALA A 450 -10.55 36.36 -34.34
C ALA A 450 -12.00 35.87 -34.27
N ILE A 451 -12.84 36.63 -33.59
CA ILE A 451 -14.28 36.43 -33.62
C ILE A 451 -14.62 36.73 -35.08
N GLU A 452 -14.78 35.67 -35.88
CA GLU A 452 -15.41 35.77 -37.18
C GLU A 452 -16.76 36.44 -36.95
N THR A 453 -16.81 37.72 -37.27
CA THR A 453 -18.02 38.50 -37.39
C THR A 453 -18.78 37.88 -38.55
N ARG A 454 -19.69 36.95 -38.25
CA ARG A 454 -20.71 36.55 -39.21
C ARG A 454 -21.51 37.80 -39.57
N SER A 455 -21.30 38.23 -40.81
CA SER A 455 -22.17 39.17 -41.51
C SER A 455 -23.62 38.67 -41.43
N PRO A 456 -24.60 39.53 -41.09
CA PRO A 456 -26.00 39.18 -41.20
C PRO A 456 -26.37 39.18 -42.69
N ILE A 457 -26.67 38.01 -43.23
CA ILE A 457 -27.29 37.86 -44.55
C ILE A 457 -28.80 38.08 -44.37
N ASP A 458 -29.32 38.85 -45.32
CA ASP A 458 -30.71 39.27 -45.57
C ASP A 458 -31.79 38.20 -45.36
#